data_AF-A0A0L8FNX0-F1
#
_entry.id   AF-A0A0L8FNX0-F1
#
_cell.length_a   1.000
_cell.length_b   1.000
_cell.length_c   1.000
_cell.angle_alpha   90.00
_cell.angle_beta   90.00
_cell.angle_gamma   90.00
#
_symmetry.space_group_name_H-M   'P 1'
#
loop_
_entity.id
_entity.type
_entity.pdbx_description
1 polymer ?
#
loop_
_entity_poly.entity_id
_entity_poly.type
_entity_poly.pdbx_seq_one_letter_code
_entity_poly.pdbx_strand_id
1 'polypeptide(L)'
;MATRCSLHVLRRTCHLYNSFSSSPWMFTSYLTPVNIKPNCRHLFSQEILGLDNYQRQRILITDRLGDLRPKFIERMKSLANNDSIDRIFTDDLKTMVYIASHNEEIELIQNMLIKYHQQDNSQQFNTYSFGPVVLRLLYIMKDVDMALKLFESEETKPLFSQVTSYIILMDMLYESKQYDETLKVFQIVTERETNIKYPNDCTTIAFATYYALNTAEALQNCQKLLRDCLNLKLQVSNRALVFAVMLALKQEQPAIALEMISLRDDSFQFVLKNLKALCYAKLNRIEDTLPILRSILQCDSPYRNRQLKVFPEVLNVIHSAAENHGDPVFKQTLETIELSFKAGGLISDVLLEDFITQRIVRTRQPQNSFKARGRSTVDGYRSRQSKTVRSRSNVI
;
A
#
# COMPACT_ATOMS: atom_id res chain seq x y z
N MET A 1 12.99 44.60 73.85
CA MET A 1 12.24 43.65 73.02
C MET A 1 12.95 43.51 71.68
N ALA A 2 13.43 42.30 71.39
CA ALA A 2 13.80 41.72 70.08
C ALA A 2 14.68 42.52 69.07
N THR A 3 16.00 42.30 69.19
CA THR A 3 17.04 41.96 68.16
C THR A 3 16.57 41.64 66.72
N ARG A 4 17.30 41.82 65.60
CA ARG A 4 18.65 42.31 65.16
C ARG A 4 18.60 42.31 63.59
N CYS A 5 19.19 43.29 62.86
CA CYS A 5 20.42 43.19 62.02
C CYS A 5 20.49 42.00 61.01
N SER A 6 20.91 42.04 59.74
CA SER A 6 21.73 42.90 58.86
C SER A 6 21.56 42.34 57.40
N LEU A 7 21.51 43.12 56.31
CA LEU A 7 22.60 43.70 55.48
C LEU A 7 23.59 42.70 54.82
N HIS A 8 23.90 42.99 53.54
CA HIS A 8 25.09 42.61 52.73
C HIS A 8 25.05 41.21 52.02
N VAL A 9 25.49 40.95 50.77
CA VAL A 9 26.51 41.48 49.81
C VAL A 9 26.09 40.98 48.38
N LEU A 10 25.94 41.77 47.30
CA LEU A 10 26.94 42.38 46.37
C LEU A 10 27.67 41.40 45.40
N ARG A 11 27.72 41.81 44.12
CA ARG A 11 28.76 41.63 43.06
C ARG A 11 28.30 40.88 41.79
N ARG A 12 28.15 41.56 40.63
CA ARG A 12 29.14 42.19 39.70
C ARG A 12 29.58 41.19 38.62
N THR A 13 29.12 41.29 37.36
CA THR A 13 29.54 42.17 36.22
C THR A 13 30.58 41.51 35.30
N CYS A 14 30.34 41.64 33.98
CA CYS A 14 31.34 41.83 32.90
C CYS A 14 32.20 40.58 32.55
N HIS A 15 32.75 40.37 31.35
CA HIS A 15 32.72 41.00 30.03
C HIS A 15 33.51 40.08 29.07
N LEU A 16 33.24 40.17 27.77
CA LEU A 16 34.21 40.10 26.64
C LEU A 16 34.77 38.75 26.14
N TYR A 17 34.51 38.56 24.85
CA TYR A 17 35.45 38.32 23.75
C TYR A 17 35.76 36.90 23.22
N ASN A 18 35.48 36.81 21.91
CA ASN A 18 36.27 36.24 20.83
C ASN A 18 36.28 34.74 20.54
N SER A 19 35.62 34.45 19.40
CA SER A 19 36.14 33.73 18.24
C SER A 19 36.89 32.42 18.48
N PHE A 20 36.32 31.30 18.04
CA PHE A 20 37.06 30.34 17.21
C PHE A 20 36.10 29.44 16.43
N SER A 21 36.47 29.22 15.18
CA SER A 21 35.84 28.37 14.18
C SER A 21 35.55 26.94 14.64
N SER A 22 34.41 26.39 14.24
CA SER A 22 34.33 25.09 13.56
C SER A 22 32.87 24.76 13.26
N SER A 23 32.57 24.55 11.98
CA SER A 23 31.29 24.02 11.51
C SER A 23 31.23 22.52 11.78
N PRO A 24 30.10 22.01 12.31
CA PRO A 24 29.66 20.67 11.92
C PRO A 24 28.19 20.69 11.48
N TRP A 25 27.99 20.43 10.19
CA TRP A 25 26.86 19.70 9.60
C TRP A 25 25.72 19.33 10.57
N MET A 26 24.74 20.20 10.74
CA MET A 26 23.44 19.81 11.29
C MET A 26 22.46 19.59 10.14
N PHE A 27 22.33 18.32 9.74
CA PHE A 27 21.11 17.81 9.13
C PHE A 27 19.99 17.92 10.18
N THR A 28 19.22 19.00 10.15
CA THR A 28 17.94 19.06 10.85
C THR A 28 16.94 18.24 10.06
N SER A 29 16.74 16.99 10.48
CA SER A 29 15.61 16.16 10.11
C SER A 29 14.34 16.79 10.69
N TYR A 30 13.57 17.48 9.84
CA TYR A 30 12.20 17.86 10.16
C TYR A 30 11.33 16.60 10.18
N LEU A 31 11.29 15.91 11.32
CA LEU A 31 10.21 14.98 11.65
C LEU A 31 9.21 15.76 12.50
N THR A 32 8.22 16.36 11.85
CA THR A 32 7.02 16.81 12.56
C THR A 32 6.22 15.57 12.98
N PRO A 33 5.84 15.45 14.26
CA PRO A 33 4.97 14.37 14.70
C PRO A 33 3.57 14.64 14.14
N VAL A 34 3.14 13.82 13.18
CA VAL A 34 1.75 13.83 12.72
C VAL A 34 0.92 13.21 13.84
N ASN A 35 0.13 14.05 14.51
CA ASN A 35 -0.88 13.64 15.47
C ASN A 35 -2.02 12.96 14.68
N ILE A 36 -2.00 11.62 14.64
CA ILE A 36 -2.97 10.80 13.90
C ILE A 36 -4.24 10.71 14.74
N LYS A 37 -5.26 11.50 14.39
CA LYS A 37 -6.66 11.18 14.72
C LYS A 37 -7.00 9.81 14.12
N PRO A 38 -7.89 9.00 14.73
CA PRO A 38 -8.33 7.73 14.16
C PRO A 38 -9.30 8.00 13.00
N ASN A 39 -8.77 8.52 11.89
CA ASN A 39 -9.46 8.63 10.61
C ASN A 39 -9.03 7.44 9.73
N CYS A 40 -10.00 6.82 9.07
CA CYS A 40 -9.91 5.67 8.17
C CYS A 40 -8.48 5.30 7.72
N ARG A 41 -7.97 4.16 8.22
CA ARG A 41 -6.64 3.66 7.88
C ARG A 41 -6.73 2.95 6.52
N HIS A 42 -6.08 3.54 5.52
CA HIS A 42 -6.07 3.03 4.15
C HIS A 42 -5.10 1.84 4.05
N LEU A 43 -5.51 0.73 3.41
CA LEU A 43 -4.65 -0.45 3.29
C LEU A 43 -3.49 -0.17 2.32
N PHE A 44 -3.75 0.48 1.19
CA PHE A 44 -2.71 0.88 0.24
C PHE A 44 -2.36 2.37 0.28
N SER A 45 -1.09 2.71 0.00
CA SER A 45 -0.63 4.09 -0.19
C SER A 45 -1.25 4.79 -1.39
N GLN A 46 -1.45 6.11 -1.28
CA GLN A 46 -1.97 6.93 -2.39
C GLN A 46 -1.08 6.80 -3.63
N GLU A 47 0.23 6.60 -3.44
CA GLU A 47 1.20 6.26 -4.48
C GLU A 47 0.89 4.95 -5.22
N ILE A 48 0.45 3.89 -4.51
CA ILE A 48 0.11 2.59 -5.12
C ILE A 48 -1.15 2.71 -5.97
N LEU A 49 -2.16 3.37 -5.43
CA LEU A 49 -3.45 3.60 -6.10
C LEU A 49 -3.33 4.62 -7.24
N GLY A 50 -2.25 5.41 -7.27
CA GLY A 50 -2.00 6.47 -8.25
C GLY A 50 -2.82 7.73 -7.99
N LEU A 51 -3.33 7.91 -6.77
CA LEU A 51 -4.13 9.07 -6.36
C LEU A 51 -3.30 10.36 -6.39
N ASP A 52 -2.02 10.30 -6.02
CA ASP A 52 -1.14 11.49 -6.02
C ASP A 52 -1.00 12.09 -7.42
N ASN A 53 -0.75 11.23 -8.41
CA ASN A 53 -0.62 11.67 -9.79
C ASN A 53 -1.95 12.19 -10.32
N TYR A 54 -3.06 11.55 -9.95
CA TYR A 54 -4.40 12.00 -10.33
C TYR A 54 -4.72 13.38 -9.74
N GLN A 55 -4.42 13.61 -8.45
CA GLN A 55 -4.63 14.91 -7.80
C GLN A 55 -3.79 16.01 -8.45
N ARG A 56 -2.51 15.74 -8.76
CA ARG A 56 -1.67 16.71 -9.48
C ARG A 56 -2.27 17.06 -10.85
N GLN A 57 -2.72 16.07 -11.61
CA GLN A 57 -3.33 16.31 -12.92
C GLN A 57 -4.64 17.10 -12.81
N ARG A 58 -5.45 16.80 -11.79
CA ARG A 58 -6.68 17.54 -11.49
C ARG A 58 -6.41 19.02 -11.25
N ILE A 59 -5.41 19.36 -10.44
CA ILE A 59 -5.02 20.77 -10.21
C ILE A 59 -4.61 21.44 -11.52
N LEU A 60 -3.69 20.82 -12.28
CA LEU A 60 -3.20 21.37 -13.54
C LEU A 60 -4.30 21.63 -14.57
N ILE A 61 -5.24 20.69 -14.71
CA ILE A 61 -6.33 20.79 -15.69
C ILE A 61 -7.37 21.81 -15.22
N THR A 62 -7.66 21.87 -13.92
CA THR A 62 -8.58 22.86 -13.35
C THR A 62 -8.03 24.28 -13.55
N ASP A 63 -6.73 24.49 -13.26
CA ASP A 63 -6.05 25.78 -13.45
C ASP A 63 -6.02 26.19 -14.93
N ARG A 64 -5.79 25.23 -15.82
CA ARG A 64 -5.80 25.48 -17.28
C ARG A 64 -7.18 25.89 -17.78
N LEU A 65 -8.25 25.34 -17.21
CA LEU A 65 -9.61 25.64 -17.63
C LEU A 65 -10.08 26.99 -17.07
N GLY A 66 -9.71 27.31 -15.83
CA GLY A 66 -10.03 28.58 -15.17
C GLY A 66 -11.49 28.98 -15.35
N ASP A 67 -11.72 30.20 -15.84
CA ASP A 67 -13.05 30.79 -16.03
C ASP A 67 -13.87 30.14 -17.17
N LEU A 68 -13.27 29.27 -17.99
CA LEU A 68 -13.97 28.55 -19.06
C LEU A 68 -14.71 27.31 -18.57
N ARG A 69 -14.51 26.91 -17.31
CA ARG A 69 -15.16 25.74 -16.71
C ARG A 69 -16.68 25.68 -16.92
N PRO A 70 -17.49 26.70 -16.58
CA PRO A 70 -18.94 26.61 -16.73
C PRO A 70 -19.35 26.41 -18.19
N LYS A 71 -18.73 27.15 -19.12
CA LYS A 71 -18.99 27.03 -20.57
C LYS A 71 -18.64 25.64 -21.11
N PHE A 72 -17.56 25.06 -20.60
CA PHE A 72 -17.16 23.70 -20.95
C PHE A 72 -18.19 22.68 -20.46
N ILE A 73 -18.66 22.79 -19.21
CA ILE A 73 -19.67 21.88 -18.66
C ILE A 73 -20.99 21.98 -19.42
N GLU A 74 -21.45 23.18 -19.76
CA GLU A 74 -22.66 23.37 -20.59
C GLU A 74 -22.53 22.69 -21.95
N ARG A 75 -21.38 22.84 -22.61
CA ARG A 75 -21.07 22.14 -23.86
C ARG A 75 -21.06 20.62 -23.67
N MET A 76 -20.48 20.11 -22.58
CA MET A 76 -20.49 18.66 -22.32
C MET A 76 -21.90 18.13 -22.05
N LYS A 77 -22.75 18.90 -21.34
CA LYS A 77 -24.17 18.58 -21.15
C LYS A 77 -24.91 18.46 -22.49
N SER A 78 -24.69 19.39 -23.42
CA SER A 78 -25.32 19.27 -24.75
C SER A 78 -24.84 18.05 -25.54
N LEU A 79 -23.56 17.67 -25.41
CA LEU A 79 -22.98 16.51 -26.09
C LEU A 79 -23.42 15.17 -25.47
N ALA A 80 -23.69 15.14 -24.16
CA ALA A 80 -24.12 13.94 -23.45
C ALA A 80 -25.58 13.55 -23.75
N ASN A 81 -26.39 14.46 -24.28
CA ASN A 81 -27.77 14.15 -24.66
C ASN A 81 -27.83 13.08 -25.75
N ASN A 82 -28.66 12.06 -25.54
CA ASN A 82 -28.77 10.89 -26.42
C ASN A 82 -29.26 11.25 -27.84
N ASP A 83 -29.98 12.36 -27.98
CA ASP A 83 -30.49 12.83 -29.28
C ASP A 83 -29.45 13.58 -30.13
N SER A 84 -28.28 13.90 -29.55
CA SER A 84 -27.21 14.59 -30.27
C SER A 84 -26.33 13.60 -31.05
N ILE A 85 -26.12 13.88 -32.34
CA ILE A 85 -25.25 13.10 -33.25
C ILE A 85 -23.77 13.22 -32.85
N ASP A 86 -23.44 14.23 -32.05
CA ASP A 86 -22.07 14.58 -31.73
C ASP A 86 -21.34 13.48 -30.93
N ARG A 87 -20.09 13.26 -31.33
CA ARG A 87 -19.19 12.25 -30.74
C ARG A 87 -18.50 12.80 -29.50
N ILE A 88 -18.31 11.94 -28.50
CA ILE A 88 -17.57 12.29 -27.30
C ILE A 88 -16.10 11.92 -27.55
N PHE A 89 -15.23 12.91 -27.50
CA PHE A 89 -13.79 12.67 -27.64
C PHE A 89 -13.17 12.25 -26.31
N THR A 90 -12.10 11.44 -26.41
CA THR A 90 -11.38 10.96 -25.22
C THR A 90 -10.84 12.10 -24.35
N ASP A 91 -10.35 13.19 -24.96
CA ASP A 91 -9.79 14.31 -24.23
C ASP A 91 -10.86 15.18 -23.53
N ASP A 92 -12.06 15.28 -24.12
CA ASP A 92 -13.20 15.93 -23.49
C ASP A 92 -13.63 15.17 -22.23
N LEU A 93 -13.78 13.84 -22.35
CA LEU A 93 -14.15 12.98 -21.22
C LEU A 93 -13.06 12.95 -20.14
N LYS A 94 -11.78 12.89 -20.51
CA LYS A 94 -10.68 13.01 -19.53
C LYS A 94 -10.77 14.34 -18.77
N THR A 95 -10.92 15.44 -19.49
CA THR A 95 -11.02 16.78 -18.90
C THR A 95 -12.18 16.85 -17.93
N MET A 96 -13.35 16.32 -18.32
CA MET A 96 -14.54 16.25 -17.48
C MET A 96 -14.28 15.47 -16.18
N VAL A 97 -13.65 14.30 -16.26
CA VAL A 97 -13.31 13.48 -15.09
C VAL A 97 -12.34 14.18 -14.13
N TYR A 98 -11.44 15.03 -14.62
CA TYR A 98 -10.51 15.77 -13.75
C TYR A 98 -11.17 16.98 -13.06
N ILE A 99 -12.07 17.70 -13.72
CA ILE A 99 -12.70 18.91 -13.16
C ILE A 99 -13.90 18.60 -12.25
N ALA A 100 -14.53 17.44 -12.41
CA ALA A 100 -15.74 17.08 -11.67
C ALA A 100 -15.55 17.14 -10.15
N SER A 101 -16.45 17.86 -9.51
CA SER A 101 -16.44 18.23 -8.09
C SER A 101 -17.81 18.03 -7.43
N HIS A 102 -18.89 17.97 -8.21
CA HIS A 102 -20.27 17.84 -7.71
C HIS A 102 -20.96 16.60 -8.27
N ASN A 103 -21.97 16.08 -7.56
CA ASN A 103 -22.70 14.87 -7.95
C ASN A 103 -23.36 15.00 -9.34
N GLU A 104 -23.90 16.17 -9.69
CA GLU A 104 -24.46 16.43 -11.03
C GLU A 104 -23.42 16.24 -12.15
N GLU A 105 -22.16 16.59 -11.88
CA GLU A 105 -21.06 16.43 -12.84
C GLU A 105 -20.64 14.95 -12.96
N ILE A 106 -20.80 14.15 -11.90
CA ILE A 106 -20.57 12.69 -11.92
C ILE A 106 -21.65 12.01 -12.76
N GLU A 107 -22.92 12.38 -12.58
CA GLU A 107 -24.02 11.85 -13.38
C GLU A 107 -23.83 12.20 -14.87
N LEU A 108 -23.36 13.41 -15.17
CA LEU A 108 -22.97 13.78 -16.52
C LEU A 108 -21.84 12.89 -17.05
N ILE A 109 -20.80 12.62 -16.25
CA ILE A 109 -19.72 11.70 -16.63
C ILE A 109 -20.27 10.30 -16.89
N GLN A 110 -21.21 9.80 -16.10
CA GLN A 110 -21.84 8.50 -16.31
C GLN A 110 -22.51 8.45 -17.70
N ASN A 111 -23.34 9.44 -18.03
CA ASN A 111 -24.01 9.51 -19.34
C ASN A 111 -23.00 9.59 -20.48
N MET A 112 -21.93 10.39 -20.30
CA MET A 112 -20.85 10.49 -21.28
C MET A 112 -20.09 9.17 -21.45
N LEU A 113 -19.85 8.41 -20.38
CA LEU A 113 -19.18 7.10 -20.44
C LEU A 113 -20.01 6.07 -21.20
N ILE A 114 -21.32 6.02 -20.95
CA ILE A 114 -22.25 5.12 -21.64
C ILE A 114 -22.24 5.44 -23.14
N LYS A 115 -22.44 6.72 -23.50
CA LYS A 115 -22.43 7.16 -24.90
C LYS A 115 -21.07 6.92 -25.57
N TYR A 116 -19.96 7.18 -24.87
CA TYR A 116 -18.60 6.90 -25.37
C TYR A 116 -18.40 5.40 -25.67
N HIS A 117 -18.86 4.51 -24.78
CA HIS A 117 -18.74 3.07 -25.01
C HIS A 117 -19.60 2.59 -26.20
N GLN A 118 -20.82 3.11 -26.34
CA GLN A 118 -21.68 2.83 -27.49
C GLN A 118 -21.03 3.28 -28.82
N GLN A 119 -20.27 4.38 -28.82
CA GLN A 119 -19.54 4.89 -29.98
C GLN A 119 -18.35 3.98 -30.37
N ASP A 120 -17.57 3.56 -29.38
CA ASP A 120 -16.31 2.83 -29.57
C ASP A 120 -16.47 1.36 -30.02
N ASN A 121 -17.66 0.77 -29.86
CA ASN A 121 -17.94 -0.61 -30.34
C ASN A 121 -17.74 -0.80 -31.86
N SER A 122 -17.53 0.27 -32.62
CA SER A 122 -17.26 0.26 -34.06
C SER A 122 -15.77 0.32 -34.46
N GLN A 123 -14.82 0.62 -33.56
CA GLN A 123 -13.39 0.78 -33.89
C GLN A 123 -12.46 0.18 -32.80
N GLN A 124 -11.95 -1.02 -33.08
CA GLN A 124 -11.07 -1.83 -32.21
C GLN A 124 -9.61 -1.30 -32.06
N PHE A 125 -9.39 0.01 -32.01
CA PHE A 125 -8.04 0.59 -31.82
C PHE A 125 -7.88 1.18 -30.43
N ASN A 126 -7.15 0.45 -29.57
CA ASN A 126 -6.55 0.89 -28.31
C ASN A 126 -7.37 1.95 -27.52
N THR A 127 -8.61 1.60 -27.19
CA THR A 127 -9.51 2.45 -26.40
C THR A 127 -8.86 2.81 -25.07
N TYR A 128 -8.82 4.11 -24.77
CA TYR A 128 -8.32 4.61 -23.49
C TYR A 128 -9.15 4.03 -22.34
N SER A 129 -8.50 3.44 -21.33
CA SER A 129 -9.22 2.88 -20.18
C SER A 129 -9.55 3.96 -19.16
N PHE A 130 -10.83 4.33 -19.13
CA PHE A 130 -11.37 5.30 -18.16
C PHE A 130 -11.58 4.71 -16.77
N GLY A 131 -11.72 3.38 -16.63
CA GLY A 131 -12.08 2.72 -15.37
C GLY A 131 -11.25 3.17 -14.16
N PRO A 132 -9.91 3.07 -14.18
CA PRO A 132 -9.10 3.49 -13.04
C PRO A 132 -9.13 5.00 -12.79
N VAL A 133 -9.39 5.82 -13.81
CA VAL A 133 -9.42 7.29 -13.66
C VAL A 133 -10.73 7.73 -13.01
N VAL A 134 -11.84 7.16 -13.45
CA VAL A 134 -13.18 7.40 -12.88
C VAL A 134 -13.23 6.89 -11.43
N LEU A 135 -12.69 5.70 -11.14
CA LEU A 135 -12.67 5.20 -9.77
C LEU A 135 -11.80 6.07 -8.84
N ARG A 136 -10.70 6.68 -9.33
CA ARG A 136 -9.92 7.65 -8.53
C ARG A 136 -10.68 8.93 -8.24
N LEU A 137 -11.50 9.41 -9.20
CA LEU A 137 -12.41 10.53 -8.96
C LEU A 137 -13.35 10.19 -7.80
N LEU A 138 -14.05 9.06 -7.90
CA LEU A 138 -15.02 8.61 -6.89
C LEU A 138 -14.35 8.35 -5.54
N TYR A 139 -13.13 7.84 -5.54
CA TYR A 139 -12.31 7.66 -4.33
C TYR A 139 -12.07 8.98 -3.60
N ILE A 140 -11.72 10.05 -4.33
CA ILE A 140 -11.48 11.37 -3.74
C ILE A 140 -12.79 11.99 -3.26
N MET A 141 -13.88 11.77 -3.98
CA MET A 141 -15.21 12.21 -3.60
C MET A 141 -15.82 11.38 -2.46
N LYS A 142 -15.22 10.22 -2.15
CA LYS A 142 -15.69 9.23 -1.16
C LYS A 142 -17.10 8.71 -1.48
N ASP A 143 -17.41 8.60 -2.76
CA ASP A 143 -18.71 8.11 -3.24
C ASP A 143 -18.60 6.64 -3.66
N VAL A 144 -18.73 5.77 -2.65
CA VAL A 144 -18.56 4.32 -2.81
C VAL A 144 -19.77 3.69 -3.51
N ASP A 145 -20.97 4.18 -3.19
CA ASP A 145 -22.22 3.66 -3.74
C ASP A 145 -22.30 3.91 -5.25
N MET A 146 -21.88 5.09 -5.69
CA MET A 146 -21.78 5.39 -7.12
C MET A 146 -20.70 4.54 -7.82
N ALA A 147 -19.59 4.27 -7.15
CA ALA A 147 -18.53 3.42 -7.69
C ALA A 147 -19.00 1.98 -7.91
N LEU A 148 -19.78 1.42 -6.96
CA LEU A 148 -20.43 0.12 -7.11
C LEU A 148 -21.47 0.12 -8.23
N LYS A 149 -22.35 1.14 -8.26
CA LYS A 149 -23.39 1.27 -9.30
C LYS A 149 -22.80 1.27 -10.70
N LEU A 150 -21.72 2.02 -10.93
CA LEU A 150 -21.02 2.00 -12.21
C LEU A 150 -20.41 0.61 -12.47
N PHE A 151 -19.71 0.04 -11.50
CA PHE A 151 -19.05 -1.25 -11.67
C PHE A 151 -20.01 -2.40 -12.03
N GLU A 152 -21.21 -2.41 -11.44
CA GLU A 152 -22.24 -3.43 -11.66
C GLU A 152 -23.07 -3.21 -12.94
N SER A 153 -23.15 -1.98 -13.44
CA SER A 153 -23.94 -1.68 -14.64
C SER A 153 -23.35 -2.36 -15.89
N GLU A 154 -24.16 -3.16 -16.60
CA GLU A 154 -23.72 -3.91 -17.78
C GLU A 154 -23.18 -3.00 -18.89
N GLU A 155 -23.68 -1.76 -18.99
CA GLU A 155 -23.24 -0.78 -19.97
C GLU A 155 -21.82 -0.23 -19.71
N THR A 156 -21.38 -0.15 -18.46
CA THR A 156 -20.09 0.45 -18.10
C THR A 156 -19.07 -0.57 -17.56
N LYS A 157 -19.51 -1.79 -17.26
CA LYS A 157 -18.69 -2.95 -16.85
C LYS A 157 -17.45 -3.20 -17.72
N PRO A 158 -17.46 -3.05 -19.06
CA PRO A 158 -16.26 -3.21 -19.89
C PRO A 158 -15.15 -2.19 -19.59
N LEU A 159 -15.51 -0.99 -19.10
CA LEU A 159 -14.56 0.08 -18.78
C LEU A 159 -13.66 -0.26 -17.59
N PHE A 160 -14.11 -1.16 -16.71
CA PHE A 160 -13.43 -1.55 -15.48
C PHE A 160 -12.65 -2.87 -15.60
N SER A 161 -12.30 -3.28 -16.82
CA SER A 161 -11.57 -4.54 -17.09
C SER A 161 -10.15 -4.59 -16.50
N GLN A 162 -9.52 -3.44 -16.26
CA GLN A 162 -8.14 -3.37 -15.76
C GLN A 162 -8.02 -3.78 -14.29
N VAL A 163 -6.95 -4.52 -13.96
CA VAL A 163 -6.64 -4.97 -12.58
C VAL A 163 -6.64 -3.81 -11.58
N THR A 164 -6.08 -2.67 -11.98
CA THR A 164 -6.01 -1.43 -11.18
C THR A 164 -7.38 -0.89 -10.79
N SER A 165 -8.40 -1.06 -11.64
CA SER A 165 -9.77 -0.65 -11.31
C SER A 165 -10.28 -1.42 -10.10
N TYR A 166 -10.15 -2.74 -10.10
CA TYR A 166 -10.62 -3.55 -8.96
C TYR A 166 -9.83 -3.27 -7.70
N ILE A 167 -8.51 -3.02 -7.79
CA ILE A 167 -7.71 -2.66 -6.60
C ILE A 167 -8.26 -1.38 -5.96
N ILE A 168 -8.53 -0.33 -6.76
CA ILE A 168 -9.05 0.94 -6.24
C ILE A 168 -10.46 0.76 -5.64
N LEU A 169 -11.33 0.02 -6.33
CA LEU A 169 -12.70 -0.24 -5.86
C LEU A 169 -12.69 -1.07 -4.56
N MET A 170 -11.95 -2.17 -4.52
CA MET A 170 -11.85 -3.03 -3.34
C MET A 170 -11.23 -2.30 -2.14
N ASP A 171 -10.21 -1.46 -2.35
CA ASP A 171 -9.61 -0.66 -1.28
C ASP A 171 -10.61 0.37 -0.72
N MET A 172 -11.38 1.03 -1.60
CA MET A 172 -12.46 1.94 -1.20
C MET A 172 -13.56 1.22 -0.40
N LEU A 173 -14.01 0.05 -0.86
CA LEU A 173 -15.02 -0.76 -0.20
C LEU A 173 -14.54 -1.25 1.18
N TYR A 174 -13.30 -1.72 1.25
CA TYR A 174 -12.67 -2.13 2.49
C TYR A 174 -12.62 -0.98 3.52
N GLU A 175 -12.26 0.23 3.09
CA GLU A 175 -12.26 1.41 3.95
C GLU A 175 -13.65 1.83 4.44
N SER A 176 -14.66 1.67 3.59
CA SER A 176 -16.07 1.89 3.94
C SER A 176 -16.69 0.78 4.80
N LYS A 177 -15.91 -0.26 5.12
CA LYS A 177 -16.34 -1.47 5.86
C LYS A 177 -17.43 -2.29 5.15
N GLN A 178 -17.59 -2.11 3.85
CA GLN A 178 -18.47 -2.93 3.01
C GLN A 178 -17.74 -4.23 2.62
N TYR A 179 -17.51 -5.09 3.60
CA TYR A 179 -16.68 -6.30 3.44
C TYR A 179 -17.31 -7.34 2.51
N ASP A 180 -18.64 -7.51 2.56
CA ASP A 180 -19.34 -8.47 1.70
C ASP A 180 -19.21 -8.06 0.23
N GLU A 181 -19.42 -6.77 -0.08
CA GLU A 181 -19.24 -6.24 -1.44
C GLU A 181 -17.77 -6.34 -1.89
N THR A 182 -16.81 -6.12 -0.98
CA THR A 182 -15.39 -6.30 -1.28
C THR A 182 -15.09 -7.73 -1.74
N LEU A 183 -15.67 -8.73 -1.08
CA LEU A 183 -15.50 -10.14 -1.43
C LEU A 183 -16.23 -10.52 -2.72
N LYS A 184 -17.42 -9.94 -3.00
CA LYS A 184 -18.10 -10.12 -4.29
C LYS A 184 -17.28 -9.58 -5.46
N VAL A 185 -16.72 -8.36 -5.31
CA VAL A 185 -15.83 -7.79 -6.32
C VAL A 185 -14.61 -8.69 -6.53
N PHE A 186 -14.04 -9.25 -5.46
CA PHE A 186 -12.94 -10.21 -5.57
C PHE A 186 -13.33 -11.47 -6.36
N GLN A 187 -14.51 -12.04 -6.11
CA GLN A 187 -15.02 -13.21 -6.85
C GLN A 187 -15.12 -12.90 -8.35
N ILE A 188 -15.68 -11.74 -8.71
CA ILE A 188 -15.78 -11.28 -10.11
C ILE A 188 -14.40 -11.20 -10.77
N VAL A 189 -13.37 -10.73 -10.06
CA VAL A 189 -12.00 -10.69 -10.58
C VAL A 189 -11.44 -12.09 -10.82
N THR A 190 -11.74 -13.04 -9.94
CA THR A 190 -11.23 -14.41 -10.03
C THR A 190 -11.91 -15.26 -11.09
N GLU A 191 -13.19 -15.01 -11.35
CA GLU A 191 -13.98 -15.71 -12.37
C GLU A 191 -13.72 -15.20 -13.79
N ARG A 192 -13.30 -13.93 -13.94
CA ARG A 192 -12.95 -13.37 -15.24
C ARG A 192 -11.74 -14.08 -15.84
N GLU A 193 -11.87 -14.49 -17.09
CA GLU A 193 -10.77 -15.05 -17.91
C GLU A 193 -9.76 -13.95 -18.26
N THR A 194 -8.95 -13.57 -17.28
CA THR A 194 -7.81 -12.67 -17.49
C THR A 194 -6.52 -13.47 -17.51
N ASN A 195 -5.48 -12.90 -18.12
CA ASN A 195 -4.14 -13.51 -18.16
C ASN A 195 -3.53 -13.73 -16.76
N ILE A 196 -4.05 -13.08 -15.72
CA ILE A 196 -3.54 -13.16 -14.34
C ILE A 196 -4.67 -13.64 -13.43
N LYS A 197 -4.68 -14.95 -13.15
CA LYS A 197 -5.54 -15.52 -12.10
C LYS A 197 -5.00 -15.07 -10.74
N TYR A 198 -5.86 -14.48 -9.90
CA TYR A 198 -5.53 -13.94 -8.57
C TYR A 198 -4.43 -12.86 -8.53
N PRO A 199 -4.75 -11.60 -8.84
CA PRO A 199 -3.81 -10.50 -8.67
C PRO A 199 -3.38 -10.32 -7.21
N ASN A 200 -2.07 -10.19 -6.95
CA ASN A 200 -1.49 -10.13 -5.60
C ASN A 200 -2.07 -9.02 -4.71
N ASP A 201 -2.36 -7.85 -5.28
CA ASP A 201 -2.91 -6.73 -4.50
C ASP A 201 -4.38 -7.01 -4.13
N CYS A 202 -5.17 -7.56 -5.06
CA CYS A 202 -6.55 -7.96 -4.81
C CYS A 202 -6.63 -9.09 -3.77
N THR A 203 -5.75 -10.10 -3.87
CA THR A 203 -5.69 -11.17 -2.86
C THR A 203 -5.33 -10.62 -1.49
N THR A 204 -4.38 -9.68 -1.41
CA THR A 204 -4.01 -9.04 -0.15
C THR A 204 -5.20 -8.32 0.49
N ILE A 205 -6.03 -7.60 -0.29
CA ILE A 205 -7.26 -6.99 0.24
C ILE A 205 -8.25 -8.07 0.70
N ALA A 206 -8.42 -9.16 -0.06
CA ALA A 206 -9.32 -10.25 0.34
C ALA A 206 -8.89 -10.88 1.68
N PHE A 207 -7.59 -11.16 1.87
CA PHE A 207 -7.06 -11.63 3.15
C PHE A 207 -7.24 -10.61 4.28
N ALA A 208 -7.02 -9.32 4.02
CA ALA A 208 -7.27 -8.26 4.98
C ALA A 208 -8.77 -8.15 5.36
N THR A 209 -9.66 -8.43 4.40
CA THR A 209 -11.12 -8.44 4.59
C THR A 209 -11.54 -9.62 5.46
N TYR A 210 -11.03 -10.83 5.20
CA TYR A 210 -11.26 -11.98 6.08
C TYR A 210 -10.75 -11.75 7.49
N TYR A 211 -9.58 -11.12 7.64
CA TYR A 211 -9.05 -10.73 8.94
C TYR A 211 -9.96 -9.74 9.67
N ALA A 212 -10.54 -8.76 8.95
CA ALA A 212 -11.45 -7.79 9.53
C ALA A 212 -12.80 -8.39 9.96
N LEU A 213 -13.32 -9.37 9.20
CA LEU A 213 -14.55 -10.10 9.55
C LEU A 213 -14.38 -10.96 10.80
N ASN A 214 -13.22 -11.60 10.98
CA ASN A 214 -12.89 -12.43 12.13
C ASN A 214 -13.98 -13.47 12.48
N THR A 215 -14.52 -14.15 11.48
CA THR A 215 -15.48 -15.27 11.65
C THR A 215 -14.81 -16.61 11.36
N ALA A 216 -15.37 -17.70 11.90
CA ALA A 216 -14.90 -19.05 11.60
C ALA A 216 -15.04 -19.39 10.10
N GLU A 217 -16.09 -18.88 9.45
CA GLU A 217 -16.29 -19.00 8.00
C GLU A 217 -15.22 -18.25 7.21
N ALA A 218 -14.86 -17.03 7.64
CA ALA A 218 -13.78 -16.26 7.03
C ALA A 218 -12.44 -17.00 7.10
N LEU A 219 -12.15 -17.70 8.21
CA LEU A 219 -10.96 -18.54 8.34
C LEU A 219 -10.97 -19.73 7.37
N GLN A 220 -12.10 -20.43 7.23
CA GLN A 220 -12.22 -21.53 6.27
C GLN A 220 -12.05 -21.04 4.83
N ASN A 221 -12.66 -19.92 4.46
CA ASN A 221 -12.55 -19.32 3.13
C ASN A 221 -11.13 -18.80 2.86
N CYS A 222 -10.48 -18.21 3.86
CA CYS A 222 -9.07 -17.81 3.82
C CYS A 222 -8.14 -19.01 3.56
N GLN A 223 -8.38 -20.16 4.22
CA GLN A 223 -7.61 -21.38 3.96
C GLN A 223 -7.83 -21.93 2.55
N LYS A 224 -9.08 -21.95 2.07
CA LYS A 224 -9.41 -22.38 0.70
C LYS A 224 -8.68 -21.51 -0.32
N LEU A 225 -8.78 -20.19 -0.19
CA LEU A 225 -8.11 -19.23 -1.07
C LEU A 225 -6.59 -19.44 -1.07
N LEU A 226 -5.99 -19.67 0.09
CA LEU A 226 -4.55 -19.93 0.21
C LEU A 226 -4.16 -21.23 -0.51
N ARG A 227 -4.94 -22.31 -0.34
CA ARG A 227 -4.73 -23.59 -1.05
C ARG A 227 -4.89 -23.44 -2.56
N ASP A 228 -5.88 -22.67 -3.02
CA ASP A 228 -6.09 -22.41 -4.45
C ASP A 228 -4.91 -21.66 -5.06
N CYS A 229 -4.38 -20.66 -4.35
CA CYS A 229 -3.17 -19.97 -4.77
C CYS A 229 -1.96 -20.92 -4.87
N LEU A 230 -1.79 -21.82 -3.90
CA LEU A 230 -0.70 -22.81 -3.91
C LEU A 230 -0.85 -23.82 -5.05
N ASN A 231 -2.06 -24.32 -5.30
CA ASN A 231 -2.36 -25.25 -6.40
C ASN A 231 -2.03 -24.64 -7.76
N LEU A 232 -2.27 -23.34 -7.92
CA LEU A 232 -1.92 -22.56 -9.11
C LEU A 232 -0.45 -22.10 -9.13
N LYS A 233 0.35 -22.50 -8.12
CA LYS A 233 1.77 -22.09 -7.94
C LYS A 233 1.96 -20.58 -7.90
N LEU A 234 0.96 -19.85 -7.41
CA LEU A 234 0.99 -18.40 -7.28
C LEU A 234 1.69 -17.96 -5.99
N GLN A 235 2.48 -16.89 -6.11
CA GLN A 235 3.25 -16.32 -5.01
C GLN A 235 2.40 -15.33 -4.22
N VAL A 236 1.84 -15.77 -3.08
CA VAL A 236 0.85 -15.05 -2.26
C VAL A 236 1.23 -13.68 -1.66
N SER A 237 2.35 -13.02 -1.84
CA SER A 237 2.75 -11.87 -0.98
C SER A 237 2.80 -12.18 0.53
N ASN A 238 3.76 -11.53 1.20
CA ASN A 238 3.97 -11.77 2.63
C ASN A 238 2.92 -11.07 3.50
N ARG A 239 2.32 -9.98 3.00
CA ARG A 239 1.31 -9.22 3.76
C ARG A 239 0.00 -10.00 3.84
N ALA A 240 -0.43 -10.58 2.73
CA ALA A 240 -1.57 -11.50 2.68
C ALA A 240 -1.39 -12.69 3.64
N LEU A 241 -0.22 -13.32 3.61
CA LEU A 241 0.09 -14.44 4.51
C LEU A 241 0.01 -14.04 5.99
N VAL A 242 0.57 -12.87 6.34
CA VAL A 242 0.50 -12.33 7.70
C VAL A 242 -0.95 -12.12 8.15
N PHE A 243 -1.84 -11.61 7.29
CA PHE A 243 -3.27 -11.49 7.62
C PHE A 243 -3.93 -12.86 7.86
N ALA A 244 -3.64 -13.85 7.03
CA ALA A 244 -4.16 -15.22 7.19
C ALA A 244 -3.72 -15.85 8.53
N VAL A 245 -2.43 -15.72 8.86
CA VAL A 245 -1.85 -16.22 10.11
C VAL A 245 -2.47 -15.52 11.33
N MET A 246 -2.61 -14.20 11.27
CA MET A 246 -3.23 -13.42 12.33
C MET A 246 -4.70 -13.78 12.55
N LEU A 247 -5.45 -14.03 11.47
CA LEU A 247 -6.82 -14.51 11.56
C LEU A 247 -6.90 -15.85 12.31
N ALA A 248 -6.01 -16.80 11.98
CA ALA A 248 -5.94 -18.07 12.69
C ALA A 248 -5.56 -17.92 14.17
N LEU A 249 -4.67 -16.99 14.48
CA LEU A 249 -4.29 -16.68 15.87
C LEU A 249 -5.41 -16.01 16.68
N LYS A 250 -6.26 -15.21 16.04
CA LYS A 250 -7.47 -14.60 16.65
C LYS A 250 -8.57 -15.62 16.89
N GLN A 251 -8.68 -16.64 16.04
CA GLN A 251 -9.61 -17.76 16.20
C GLN A 251 -9.07 -18.88 17.13
N GLU A 252 -8.00 -18.61 17.88
CA GLU A 252 -7.37 -19.57 18.81
C GLU A 252 -6.91 -20.88 18.16
N GLN A 253 -6.55 -20.86 16.87
CA GLN A 253 -6.05 -22.02 16.13
C GLN A 253 -4.56 -21.87 15.75
N PRO A 254 -3.63 -21.93 16.73
CA PRO A 254 -2.20 -21.69 16.50
C PRO A 254 -1.52 -22.80 15.68
N ALA A 255 -2.07 -24.03 15.65
CA ALA A 255 -1.56 -25.11 14.82
C ALA A 255 -1.68 -24.79 13.32
N ILE A 256 -2.84 -24.31 12.90
CA ILE A 256 -3.11 -23.90 11.52
C ILE A 256 -2.25 -22.69 11.16
N ALA A 257 -2.11 -21.73 12.07
CA ALA A 257 -1.25 -20.56 11.87
C ALA A 257 0.20 -20.99 11.58
N LEU A 258 0.71 -22.00 12.28
CA LEU A 258 2.06 -22.54 12.07
C LEU A 258 2.22 -23.23 10.71
N GLU A 259 1.23 -24.01 10.27
CA GLU A 259 1.20 -24.60 8.93
C GLU A 259 1.28 -23.50 7.86
N MET A 260 0.46 -22.44 8.00
CA MET A 260 0.45 -21.31 7.06
C MET A 260 1.81 -20.63 6.99
N ILE A 261 2.46 -20.37 8.14
CA ILE A 261 3.81 -19.76 8.17
C ILE A 261 4.82 -20.66 7.45
N SER A 262 4.70 -21.97 7.61
CA SER A 262 5.63 -22.96 7.04
C SER A 262 5.55 -23.07 5.51
N LEU A 263 4.52 -22.50 4.88
CA LEU A 263 4.40 -22.43 3.42
C LEU A 263 5.43 -21.51 2.75
N ARG A 264 6.14 -20.67 3.53
CA ARG A 264 7.19 -19.78 3.01
C ARG A 264 8.50 -19.97 3.74
N ASP A 265 9.55 -20.19 2.95
CA ASP A 265 10.94 -20.25 3.42
C ASP A 265 11.58 -18.85 3.57
N ASP A 266 10.80 -17.85 3.98
CA ASP A 266 11.31 -16.48 4.12
C ASP A 266 11.97 -16.30 5.48
N SER A 267 13.22 -16.75 5.56
CA SER A 267 14.15 -16.67 6.69
C SER A 267 14.41 -15.24 7.20
N PHE A 268 13.85 -14.21 6.55
CA PHE A 268 14.24 -12.80 6.73
C PHE A 268 13.08 -11.83 7.00
N GLN A 269 11.83 -12.28 7.07
CA GLN A 269 10.74 -11.38 7.49
C GLN A 269 10.58 -11.44 9.02
N PHE A 270 10.99 -10.36 9.70
CA PHE A 270 10.91 -10.28 11.16
C PHE A 270 9.49 -10.50 11.70
N VAL A 271 8.45 -10.03 10.98
CA VAL A 271 7.05 -10.22 11.38
C VAL A 271 6.69 -11.70 11.43
N LEU A 272 7.03 -12.49 10.41
CA LEU A 272 6.75 -13.93 10.39
C LEU A 272 7.53 -14.67 11.48
N LYS A 273 8.78 -14.27 11.78
CA LYS A 273 9.53 -14.82 12.91
C LYS A 273 8.84 -14.56 14.26
N ASN A 274 8.36 -13.34 14.47
CA ASN A 274 7.59 -12.97 15.67
C ASN A 274 6.28 -13.77 15.77
N LEU A 275 5.54 -13.89 14.67
CA LEU A 275 4.31 -14.68 14.62
C LEU A 275 4.58 -16.17 14.87
N LYS A 276 5.67 -16.70 14.34
CA LYS A 276 6.08 -18.10 14.55
C LYS A 276 6.40 -18.35 16.04
N ALA A 277 7.15 -17.45 16.67
CA ALA A 277 7.43 -17.52 18.10
C ALA A 277 6.13 -17.46 18.94
N LEU A 278 5.20 -16.59 18.57
CA LEU A 278 3.88 -16.51 19.21
C LEU A 278 3.07 -17.80 19.04
N CYS A 279 3.08 -18.43 17.85
CA CYS A 279 2.42 -19.72 17.63
C CYS A 279 3.00 -20.81 18.53
N TYR A 280 4.33 -20.92 18.64
CA TYR A 280 4.98 -21.90 19.51
C TYR A 280 4.66 -21.68 20.99
N ALA A 281 4.65 -20.42 21.45
CA ALA A 281 4.26 -20.08 22.81
C ALA A 281 2.82 -20.52 23.10
N LYS A 282 1.87 -20.23 22.19
CA LYS A 282 0.47 -20.65 22.33
C LYS A 282 0.26 -22.17 22.25
N LEU A 283 1.14 -22.90 21.56
CA LEU A 283 1.12 -24.37 21.48
C LEU A 283 1.83 -25.05 22.68
N ASN A 284 2.26 -24.30 23.69
CA ASN A 284 3.08 -24.77 24.81
C ASN A 284 4.41 -25.43 24.36
N ARG A 285 4.92 -25.09 23.18
CA ARG A 285 6.21 -25.54 22.64
C ARG A 285 7.25 -24.45 22.81
N ILE A 286 7.50 -24.05 24.05
CA ILE A 286 8.35 -22.88 24.35
C ILE A 286 9.81 -23.07 23.94
N GLU A 287 10.34 -24.29 23.97
CA GLU A 287 11.72 -24.60 23.59
C GLU A 287 12.05 -24.16 22.15
N ASP A 288 11.07 -24.30 21.25
CA ASP A 288 11.18 -23.93 19.83
C ASP A 288 11.22 -22.40 19.62
N THR A 289 10.89 -21.59 20.64
CA THR A 289 10.96 -20.13 20.55
C THR A 289 12.39 -19.60 20.66
N LEU A 290 13.25 -20.24 21.46
CA LEU A 290 14.64 -19.83 21.68
C LEU A 290 15.48 -19.77 20.39
N PRO A 291 15.47 -20.78 19.49
CA PRO A 291 16.25 -20.68 18.25
C PRO A 291 15.77 -19.53 17.37
N ILE A 292 14.47 -19.19 17.39
CA ILE A 292 13.94 -18.05 16.64
C ILE A 292 14.48 -16.74 17.21
N LEU A 293 14.40 -16.55 18.53
CA LEU A 293 14.90 -15.35 19.20
C LEU A 293 16.42 -15.20 19.00
N ARG A 294 17.19 -16.28 19.12
CA ARG A 294 18.63 -16.27 18.82
C ARG A 294 18.92 -15.90 17.37
N SER A 295 18.11 -16.37 16.41
CA SER A 295 18.27 -16.01 14.99
C SER A 295 18.05 -14.51 14.73
N ILE A 296 17.29 -13.82 15.59
CA ILE A 296 17.05 -12.38 15.51
C ILE A 296 18.31 -11.63 15.97
N LEU A 297 18.96 -12.10 17.04
CA LEU A 297 20.22 -11.54 17.55
C LEU A 297 21.40 -11.73 16.59
N GLN A 298 21.48 -12.89 15.93
CA GLN A 298 22.58 -13.22 15.01
C GLN A 298 22.49 -12.55 13.63
N CYS A 299 21.39 -11.83 13.35
CA CYS A 299 21.19 -11.19 12.05
C CYS A 299 21.96 -9.87 11.93
N ASP A 300 23.27 -9.96 11.70
CA ASP A 300 24.13 -8.82 11.33
C ASP A 300 24.10 -8.62 9.81
N SER A 301 23.10 -7.89 9.30
CA SER A 301 23.04 -7.53 7.88
C SER A 301 23.51 -6.09 7.63
N PRO A 302 24.66 -5.87 6.97
CA PRO A 302 25.18 -4.51 6.71
C PRO A 302 24.39 -3.73 5.65
N TYR A 303 23.50 -4.38 4.90
CA TYR A 303 22.80 -3.78 3.75
C TYR A 303 21.37 -3.34 4.03
N ARG A 304 20.84 -3.54 5.24
CA ARG A 304 19.46 -3.16 5.56
C ARG A 304 19.39 -2.48 6.93
N ASN A 305 18.98 -1.22 6.92
CA ASN A 305 18.57 -0.43 8.11
C ASN A 305 17.33 -1.00 8.86
N ARG A 306 16.98 -2.27 8.65
CA ARG A 306 15.89 -2.97 9.32
C ARG A 306 16.49 -4.06 10.19
N GLN A 307 17.06 -3.67 11.31
CA GLN A 307 17.30 -4.59 12.41
C GLN A 307 16.00 -5.37 12.66
N LEU A 308 16.10 -6.71 12.76
CA LEU A 308 14.93 -7.53 13.06
C LEU A 308 14.44 -7.14 14.45
N LYS A 309 13.24 -6.57 14.54
CA LYS A 309 12.66 -6.16 15.82
C LYS A 309 11.77 -7.25 16.40
N VAL A 310 11.76 -7.34 17.72
CA VAL A 310 10.80 -8.16 18.49
C VAL A 310 9.69 -7.27 19.02
N PHE A 311 8.46 -7.74 18.95
CA PHE A 311 7.31 -7.03 19.49
C PHE A 311 7.14 -7.33 20.99
N PRO A 312 6.82 -6.32 21.83
CA PRO A 312 6.70 -6.51 23.27
C PRO A 312 5.56 -7.49 23.63
N GLU A 313 4.47 -7.48 22.87
CA GLU A 313 3.34 -8.41 23.05
C GLU A 313 3.77 -9.87 22.92
N VAL A 314 4.68 -10.16 21.98
CA VAL A 314 5.19 -11.52 21.75
C VAL A 314 6.04 -11.96 22.94
N LEU A 315 6.90 -11.10 23.46
CA LEU A 315 7.71 -11.39 24.66
C LEU A 315 6.82 -11.66 25.87
N ASN A 316 5.79 -10.85 26.09
CA ASN A 316 4.86 -11.04 27.21
C ASN A 316 4.14 -12.39 27.15
N VAL A 317 3.74 -12.83 25.95
CA VAL A 317 3.11 -14.16 25.76
C VAL A 317 4.12 -15.30 25.97
N ILE A 318 5.38 -15.12 25.58
CA ILE A 318 6.42 -16.12 25.83
C ILE A 318 6.73 -16.20 27.33
N HIS A 319 6.77 -15.07 28.04
CA HIS A 319 6.93 -15.03 29.50
C HIS A 319 5.83 -15.78 30.23
N SER A 320 4.57 -15.50 29.90
CA SER A 320 3.45 -16.20 30.55
C SER A 320 3.47 -17.71 30.25
N ALA A 321 3.84 -18.10 29.03
CA ALA A 321 4.03 -19.51 28.68
C ALA A 321 5.21 -20.16 29.45
N ALA A 322 6.31 -19.42 29.65
CA ALA A 322 7.48 -19.87 30.40
C ALA A 322 7.20 -19.99 31.90
N GLU A 323 6.37 -19.10 32.46
CA GLU A 323 5.89 -19.20 33.84
C GLU A 323 5.08 -20.47 34.06
N ASN A 324 4.17 -20.79 33.13
CA ASN A 324 3.35 -21.99 33.19
C ASN A 324 4.15 -23.29 33.03
N HIS A 325 5.22 -23.27 32.23
CA HIS A 325 6.08 -24.45 32.02
C HIS A 325 7.02 -24.74 33.21
N GLY A 326 7.41 -23.71 33.97
CA GLY A 326 8.14 -23.88 35.22
C GLY A 326 9.62 -24.28 35.09
N ASP A 327 10.22 -24.24 33.91
CA ASP A 327 11.65 -24.56 33.72
C ASP A 327 12.55 -23.36 34.10
N PRO A 328 13.38 -23.46 35.15
CA PRO A 328 14.26 -22.37 35.58
C PRO A 328 15.37 -22.07 34.58
N VAL A 329 15.85 -23.08 33.83
CA VAL A 329 16.93 -22.88 32.85
C VAL A 329 16.42 -22.05 31.68
N PHE A 330 15.23 -22.38 31.19
CA PHE A 330 14.57 -21.61 30.14
C PHE A 330 14.41 -20.14 30.52
N LYS A 331 13.90 -19.86 31.73
CA LYS A 331 13.71 -18.48 32.22
C LYS A 331 15.01 -17.67 32.23
N GLN A 332 16.09 -18.23 32.78
CA GLN A 332 17.40 -17.57 32.78
C GLN A 332 17.92 -17.29 31.38
N THR A 333 17.75 -18.25 30.44
CA THR A 333 18.17 -18.04 29.05
C THR A 333 17.35 -16.96 28.35
N LEU A 334 16.05 -16.90 28.63
CA LEU A 334 15.17 -15.88 28.06
C LEU A 334 15.51 -14.50 28.61
N GLU A 335 15.72 -14.34 29.91
CA GLU A 335 16.15 -13.08 30.52
C GLU A 335 17.47 -12.58 29.90
N THR A 336 18.43 -13.48 29.69
CA THR A 336 19.70 -13.14 29.04
C THR A 336 19.49 -12.62 27.61
N ILE A 337 18.60 -13.28 26.85
CA ILE A 337 18.23 -12.86 25.49
C ILE A 337 17.53 -11.50 25.52
N GLU A 338 16.64 -11.25 26.48
CA GLU A 338 15.96 -9.95 26.58
C GLU A 338 16.88 -8.80 26.94
N LEU A 339 17.84 -9.02 27.84
CA LEU A 339 18.88 -8.05 28.14
C LEU A 339 19.67 -7.70 26.87
N SER A 340 19.98 -8.70 26.03
CA SER A 340 20.65 -8.45 24.75
C SER A 340 19.76 -7.69 23.75
N PHE A 341 18.45 -7.95 23.71
CA PHE A 341 17.51 -7.17 22.89
C PHE A 341 17.41 -5.71 23.35
N LYS A 342 17.38 -5.46 24.67
CA LYS A 342 17.37 -4.11 25.24
C LYS A 342 18.67 -3.37 24.93
N ALA A 343 19.81 -4.03 25.09
CA ALA A 343 21.12 -3.45 24.76
C ALA A 343 21.24 -3.11 23.27
N GLY A 344 20.68 -3.95 22.39
CA GLY A 344 20.68 -3.75 20.94
C GLY A 344 19.61 -2.81 20.40
N GLY A 345 18.67 -2.32 21.22
CA GLY A 345 17.53 -1.52 20.74
C GLY A 345 16.60 -2.29 19.79
N LEU A 346 16.53 -3.61 19.92
CA LEU A 346 15.81 -4.52 19.01
C LEU A 346 14.34 -4.70 19.39
N ILE A 347 13.84 -3.98 20.39
CA ILE A 347 12.43 -4.00 20.78
C ILE A 347 11.68 -2.94 19.96
N SER A 348 10.51 -3.33 19.44
CA SER A 348 9.62 -2.42 18.72
C SER A 348 8.83 -1.54 19.69
N ASP A 349 8.74 -0.24 19.40
CA ASP A 349 7.88 0.71 20.12
C ASP A 349 6.41 0.62 19.68
N VAL A 350 6.14 -0.08 18.57
CA VAL A 350 4.81 -0.26 17.98
C VAL A 350 4.30 -1.67 18.27
N LEU A 351 2.99 -1.81 18.51
CA LEU A 351 2.30 -3.09 18.68
C LEU A 351 2.29 -3.93 17.39
N LEU A 352 2.15 -5.25 17.52
CA LEU A 352 2.17 -6.16 16.37
C LEU A 352 0.97 -5.90 15.45
N GLU A 353 -0.23 -5.78 16.03
CA GLU A 353 -1.45 -5.53 15.25
C GLU A 353 -1.41 -4.18 14.53
N ASP A 354 -0.92 -3.13 15.20
CA ASP A 354 -0.75 -1.82 14.58
C ASP A 354 0.26 -1.88 13.43
N PHE A 355 1.38 -2.59 13.59
CA PHE A 355 2.34 -2.77 12.51
C PHE A 355 1.77 -3.54 11.30
N ILE A 356 0.91 -4.53 11.55
CA ILE A 356 0.27 -5.34 10.51
C ILE A 356 -0.85 -4.58 9.80
N THR A 357 -1.51 -3.66 10.48
CA THR A 357 -2.56 -2.81 9.89
C THR A 357 -2.01 -1.51 9.30
N GLN A 358 -0.69 -1.26 9.41
CA GLN A 358 -0.05 -0.13 8.74
C GLN A 358 -0.27 -0.16 7.23
N ARG A 359 -0.41 1.03 6.68
CA ARG A 359 -0.55 1.29 5.24
C ARG A 359 0.60 0.67 4.46
N ILE A 360 0.28 -0.06 3.40
CA ILE A 360 1.25 -0.64 2.48
C ILE A 360 1.83 0.49 1.63
N VAL A 361 3.10 0.79 1.83
CA VAL A 361 3.85 1.81 1.07
C VAL A 361 4.72 1.12 0.02
N ARG A 362 4.88 1.73 -1.16
CA ARG A 362 5.88 1.26 -2.12
C ARG A 362 7.25 1.37 -1.47
N THR A 363 7.92 0.24 -1.31
CA THR A 363 9.34 0.25 -0.97
C THR A 363 10.08 0.78 -2.19
N ARG A 364 10.47 2.06 -2.16
CA ARG A 364 11.41 2.61 -3.15
C ARG A 364 12.70 1.81 -2.98
N GLN A 365 12.94 0.87 -3.89
CA GLN A 365 14.28 0.32 -4.07
C GLN A 365 15.19 1.54 -4.29
N PRO A 366 16.26 1.74 -3.50
CA PRO A 366 17.23 2.77 -3.82
C PRO A 366 17.68 2.48 -5.25
N GLN A 367 17.26 3.33 -6.19
CA GLN A 367 17.84 3.28 -7.51
C GLN A 367 19.32 3.52 -7.28
N ASN A 368 20.15 2.51 -7.57
CA ASN A 368 21.57 2.71 -7.71
C ASN A 368 21.73 3.83 -8.76
N SER A 369 21.99 5.04 -8.27
CA SER A 369 22.14 6.28 -9.03
C SER A 369 23.34 6.26 -9.98
N PHE A 370 24.01 5.13 -10.11
CA PHE A 370 25.17 4.89 -10.98
C PHE A 370 24.84 4.34 -12.37
N LYS A 371 23.57 3.99 -12.68
CA LYS A 371 23.17 3.73 -14.07
C LYS A 371 22.42 4.94 -14.60
N ALA A 372 23.16 6.02 -14.82
CA ALA A 372 22.76 7.07 -15.75
C ALA A 372 22.41 6.39 -17.08
N ARG A 373 21.11 6.26 -17.35
CA ARG A 373 20.61 5.89 -18.68
C ARG A 373 21.20 6.93 -19.63
N GLY A 374 22.01 6.46 -20.58
CA GLY A 374 22.46 7.29 -21.69
C GLY A 374 21.24 8.00 -22.26
N ARG A 375 21.25 9.33 -22.21
CA ARG A 375 20.29 10.15 -22.94
C ARG A 375 20.37 9.69 -24.39
N SER A 376 19.33 9.03 -24.89
CA SER A 376 19.14 8.91 -26.33
C SER A 376 18.97 10.32 -26.85
N THR A 377 20.00 10.84 -27.50
CA THR A 377 19.90 12.04 -28.32
C THR A 377 18.79 11.80 -29.32
N VAL A 378 17.79 12.68 -29.26
CA VAL A 378 16.72 12.79 -30.23
C VAL A 378 17.38 12.98 -31.60
N ASP A 379 17.35 11.95 -32.45
CA ASP A 379 17.73 12.03 -33.86
C ASP A 379 16.63 12.82 -34.60
N GLY A 380 16.71 14.14 -34.49
CA GLY A 380 16.11 15.06 -35.42
C GLY A 380 17.01 15.22 -36.64
N TYR A 381 16.39 15.33 -37.82
CA TYR A 381 16.99 15.62 -39.14
C TYR A 381 17.76 14.48 -39.82
N ARG A 382 17.04 13.68 -40.62
CA ARG A 382 17.62 13.00 -41.78
C ARG A 382 17.35 13.80 -43.05
N SER A 383 18.35 14.58 -43.46
CA SER A 383 18.39 15.21 -44.78
C SER A 383 18.48 14.17 -45.89
N ARG A 384 17.58 14.28 -46.87
CA ARG A 384 17.63 13.60 -48.17
C ARG A 384 18.88 14.05 -48.93
N GLN A 385 19.72 13.10 -49.34
CA GLN A 385 20.63 13.05 -50.51
C GLN A 385 21.51 11.79 -50.31
N SER A 386 21.92 10.98 -51.27
CA SER A 386 21.64 10.75 -52.68
C SER A 386 22.28 9.39 -53.02
N LYS A 387 21.71 8.70 -54.02
CA LYS A 387 22.19 7.49 -54.70
C LYS A 387 23.71 7.19 -54.64
N THR A 388 24.05 5.92 -54.37
CA THR A 388 25.05 5.22 -55.20
C THR A 388 24.78 3.71 -55.24
N VAL A 389 24.71 3.23 -56.48
CA VAL A 389 24.62 1.84 -56.94
C VAL A 389 25.94 1.10 -56.69
N ARG A 390 25.89 -0.18 -56.32
CA ARG A 390 26.86 -1.25 -56.66
C ARG A 390 26.32 -2.59 -56.16
N SER A 391 25.71 -3.39 -57.02
CA SER A 391 26.31 -4.37 -57.96
C SER A 391 26.34 -5.77 -57.35
N ARG A 392 25.51 -6.65 -57.92
CA ARG A 392 25.61 -8.11 -57.78
C ARG A 392 26.97 -8.59 -58.33
N SER A 393 27.63 -9.48 -57.61
CA SER A 393 28.52 -10.49 -58.19
C SER A 393 28.77 -11.63 -57.20
N ASN A 394 28.33 -12.80 -57.66
CA ASN A 394 28.52 -14.21 -57.29
C ASN A 394 29.81 -14.67 -56.55
N VAL A 395 29.72 -15.97 -56.21
CA VAL A 395 30.73 -17.03 -56.00
C VAL A 395 31.22 -17.13 -54.54
N ILE A 396 31.14 -18.25 -53.82
CA ILE A 396 31.13 -19.69 -54.16
C ILE A 396 29.92 -20.39 -53.52
#